data_AF-A0A0M4EJZ0-F1
#
_entry.id   AF-A0A0M4EJZ0-F1
#
_cell.length_a   1.000
_cell.length_b   1.000
_cell.length_c   1.000
_cell.angle_alpha   90.00
_cell.angle_beta   90.00
_cell.angle_gamma   90.00
#
_symmetry.space_group_name_H-M   'P 1'
#
loop_
_entity.id
_entity.type
_entity.pdbx_description
1 polymer ?
#
loop_
_entity_poly.entity_id
_entity_poly.type
_entity_poly.pdbx_seq_one_letter_code
_entity_poly.pdbx_strand_id
1 'polypeptide(L)'
;MDLHSLFKAVLILFIIRAETNYFANGLDLQGPIFLHEPSHRVEFSNNSGGLIECSGHGSPPPEVEWTPIPPQQDMVFQLSNGSMMFYPFTAEKYRHEVHATVYRCKLRNLVGTVLSREVHVRGVVNQKYTVQVHDEYVMTGNTAVLKCQVPSYMSEFVMVTAWVQDTGMHLYPNTDIGGKYTVLSNGELYINNAGPNDAYKSYTCRTVNRLTGT
;
A
#
# COMPACT_ATOMS: atom_id res chain seq x y z
N MET A 1 77.14 16.30 -16.45
CA MET A 1 75.87 15.55 -16.32
C MET A 1 75.29 15.41 -17.70
N ASP A 2 75.16 14.17 -18.18
CA ASP A 2 74.92 13.86 -19.60
C ASP A 2 73.48 14.21 -20.01
N LEU A 3 73.32 14.95 -21.12
CA LEU A 3 72.01 15.37 -21.65
C LEU A 3 71.10 14.16 -21.91
N HIS A 4 71.72 13.03 -22.29
CA HIS A 4 71.03 11.76 -22.51
C HIS A 4 70.44 11.17 -21.21
N SER A 5 71.10 11.39 -20.06
CA SER A 5 70.64 10.89 -18.76
C SER A 5 69.47 11.73 -18.22
N LEU A 6 69.48 13.04 -18.49
CA LEU A 6 68.34 13.93 -18.21
C LEU A 6 67.12 13.56 -19.07
N PHE A 7 67.33 13.28 -20.36
CA PHE A 7 66.23 12.89 -21.26
C PHE A 7 65.57 11.57 -20.84
N LYS A 8 66.37 10.58 -20.40
CA LYS A 8 65.87 9.32 -19.84
C LYS A 8 65.08 9.54 -18.55
N ALA A 9 65.57 10.39 -17.64
CA ALA A 9 64.87 10.71 -16.39
C ALA A 9 63.53 11.43 -16.64
N VAL A 10 63.49 12.37 -17.59
CA VAL A 10 62.26 13.05 -18.01
C VAL A 10 61.27 12.06 -18.63
N LEU A 11 61.74 11.16 -19.51
CA LEU A 11 60.88 10.15 -20.13
C LEU A 11 60.28 9.19 -19.10
N ILE A 12 61.07 8.75 -18.12
CA ILE A 12 60.60 7.89 -17.01
C ILE A 12 59.57 8.63 -16.15
N LEU A 13 59.80 9.91 -15.83
CA LEU A 13 58.83 10.74 -15.08
C LEU A 13 57.53 10.95 -15.88
N PHE A 14 57.60 11.09 -17.20
CA PHE A 14 56.42 11.18 -18.07
C PHE A 14 55.65 9.86 -18.14
N ILE A 15 56.34 8.70 -18.20
CA ILE A 15 55.70 7.38 -18.19
C ILE A 15 55.05 7.12 -16.82
N ILE A 16 55.72 7.40 -15.71
CA ILE A 16 55.13 7.28 -14.36
C ILE A 16 53.93 8.21 -14.21
N ARG A 17 54.02 9.46 -14.70
CA ARG A 17 52.86 10.38 -14.71
C ARG A 17 51.72 9.87 -15.60
N ALA A 18 52.02 9.26 -16.74
CA ALA A 18 51.02 8.68 -17.62
C ALA A 18 50.34 7.46 -16.97
N GLU A 19 51.09 6.58 -16.31
CA GLU A 19 50.54 5.44 -15.56
C GLU A 19 49.70 5.90 -14.36
N THR A 20 50.15 6.91 -13.61
CA THR A 20 49.33 7.48 -12.50
C THR A 20 48.06 8.17 -12.99
N ASN A 21 48.06 8.76 -14.20
CA ASN A 21 46.87 9.35 -14.80
C ASN A 21 45.91 8.31 -15.39
N TYR A 22 46.41 7.13 -15.79
CA TYR A 22 45.56 6.04 -16.26
C TYR A 22 44.80 5.34 -15.13
N PHE A 23 45.35 5.30 -13.92
CA PHE A 23 44.69 4.71 -12.73
C PHE A 23 43.80 5.71 -11.95
N ALA A 24 43.79 6.99 -12.31
CA ALA A 24 43.00 8.03 -11.64
C ALA A 24 41.59 8.24 -12.21
N ASN A 25 41.15 7.44 -13.18
CA ASN A 25 39.73 7.32 -13.53
C ASN A 25 39.12 6.19 -12.68
N GLY A 26 39.06 6.39 -11.37
CA GLY A 26 38.25 5.53 -10.51
C GLY A 26 36.81 5.62 -11.01
N LEU A 27 36.28 4.53 -11.55
CA LEU A 27 34.84 4.40 -11.72
C LEU A 27 34.25 4.62 -10.33
N ASP A 28 33.52 5.72 -10.14
CA ASP A 28 32.82 6.01 -8.89
C ASP A 28 31.68 5.00 -8.79
N LEU A 29 32.02 3.83 -8.24
CA LEU A 29 31.16 2.67 -8.16
C LEU A 29 30.35 2.77 -6.89
N GLN A 30 29.04 2.88 -7.06
CA GLN A 30 28.09 3.00 -5.97
C GLN A 30 27.16 1.81 -5.97
N GLY A 31 27.03 1.16 -4.81
CA GLY A 31 26.03 0.11 -4.59
C GLY A 31 24.60 0.61 -4.82
N PRO A 32 23.66 -0.31 -5.10
CA PRO A 32 22.28 0.07 -5.34
C PRO A 32 21.63 0.55 -4.04
N ILE A 33 20.90 1.67 -4.11
CA ILE A 33 20.09 2.16 -3.01
C ILE A 33 18.68 2.53 -3.48
N PHE A 34 17.69 2.24 -2.65
CA PHE A 34 16.30 2.51 -2.96
C PHE A 34 16.04 4.02 -3.00
N LEU A 35 15.43 4.47 -4.09
CA LEU A 35 14.74 5.76 -4.16
C LEU A 35 13.30 5.59 -3.68
N HIS A 36 12.65 4.52 -4.14
CA HIS A 36 11.31 4.12 -3.72
C HIS A 36 11.35 2.66 -3.31
N GLU A 37 11.24 2.41 -2.01
CA GLU A 37 11.03 1.07 -1.47
C GLU A 37 9.52 0.84 -1.27
N PRO A 38 8.94 -0.26 -1.79
CA PRO A 38 7.50 -0.52 -1.69
C PRO A 38 7.00 -0.60 -0.25
N SER A 39 5.71 -0.38 0.00
CA SER A 39 5.05 -0.67 1.29
C SER A 39 5.07 -2.18 1.61
N HIS A 40 5.07 -2.55 2.90
CA HIS A 40 4.98 -3.96 3.32
C HIS A 40 3.62 -4.61 2.99
N ARG A 41 2.60 -3.77 2.73
CA ARG A 41 1.23 -4.17 2.39
C ARG A 41 0.71 -3.26 1.29
N VAL A 42 0.19 -3.87 0.22
CA VAL A 42 -0.46 -3.17 -0.90
C VAL A 42 -1.80 -3.84 -1.17
N GLU A 43 -2.87 -3.06 -1.08
CA GLU A 43 -4.24 -3.52 -1.30
C GLU A 43 -4.89 -2.67 -2.37
N PHE A 44 -5.61 -3.30 -3.29
CA PHE A 44 -6.29 -2.59 -4.36
C PHE A 44 -7.56 -3.29 -4.81
N SER A 45 -8.48 -2.54 -5.40
CA SER A 45 -9.70 -3.09 -5.97
C SER A 45 -9.45 -3.66 -7.37
N ASN A 46 -10.24 -4.66 -7.76
CA ASN A 46 -10.22 -5.20 -9.11
C ASN A 46 -10.63 -4.19 -10.19
N ASN A 47 -11.34 -3.12 -9.82
CA ASN A 47 -11.75 -2.07 -10.76
C ASN A 47 -10.64 -1.03 -10.99
N SER A 48 -9.84 -0.72 -9.96
CA SER A 48 -8.77 0.27 -10.05
C SER A 48 -7.45 -0.33 -10.54
N GLY A 49 -7.17 -1.60 -10.23
CA GLY A 49 -5.81 -2.13 -10.31
C GLY A 49 -4.91 -1.50 -9.23
N GLY A 50 -3.61 -1.72 -9.32
CA GLY A 50 -2.63 -1.27 -8.31
C GLY A 50 -1.27 -0.95 -8.90
N LEU A 51 -0.49 -0.11 -8.22
CA LEU A 51 0.89 0.22 -8.57
C LEU A 51 1.79 -0.03 -7.37
N ILE A 52 2.88 -0.77 -7.58
CA ILE A 52 3.91 -1.03 -6.59
C ILE A 52 5.20 -0.40 -7.09
N GLU A 53 5.52 0.76 -6.53
CA GLU A 53 6.73 1.49 -6.90
C GLU A 53 7.96 0.79 -6.32
N CYS A 54 8.88 0.44 -7.20
CA CYS A 54 10.22 0.04 -6.82
C CYS A 54 11.22 0.66 -7.79
N SER A 55 12.09 1.51 -7.27
CA SER A 55 13.16 2.13 -8.04
C SER A 55 14.35 2.43 -7.15
N GLY A 56 15.53 2.50 -7.77
CA GLY A 56 16.75 2.85 -7.07
C GLY A 56 17.77 3.51 -7.98
N HIS A 57 18.82 4.01 -7.35
CA HIS A 57 19.98 4.54 -8.05
C HIS A 57 21.25 3.83 -7.57
N GLY A 58 22.31 4.00 -8.34
CA GLY A 58 23.61 3.39 -8.14
C GLY A 58 24.46 3.69 -9.36
N SER A 59 25.75 3.39 -9.26
CA SER A 59 26.70 3.60 -10.34
C SER A 59 27.44 2.28 -10.58
N PRO A 60 27.13 1.55 -11.67
CA PRO A 60 26.10 1.83 -12.68
C PRO A 60 24.65 1.72 -12.17
N PRO A 61 23.67 2.27 -12.92
CA PRO A 61 22.25 2.20 -12.57
C PRO A 61 21.80 0.76 -12.34
N PRO A 62 21.07 0.47 -11.25
CA PRO A 62 20.66 -0.89 -10.94
C PRO A 62 19.48 -1.36 -11.78
N GLU A 63 19.49 -2.65 -12.10
CA GLU A 63 18.34 -3.37 -12.63
C GLU A 63 17.38 -3.73 -11.51
N VAL A 64 16.08 -3.69 -11.82
CA VAL A 64 15.00 -4.04 -10.88
C VAL A 64 14.46 -5.42 -11.22
N GLU A 65 14.59 -6.35 -10.29
CA GLU A 65 14.11 -7.73 -10.39
C GLU A 65 13.04 -7.98 -9.32
N TRP A 66 11.99 -8.74 -9.66
CA TRP A 66 10.93 -9.13 -8.73
C TRP A 66 10.96 -10.62 -8.43
N THR A 67 10.72 -10.98 -7.17
CA THR A 67 10.63 -12.37 -6.71
C THR A 67 9.31 -12.57 -5.94
N PRO A 68 8.46 -13.56 -6.31
CA PRO A 68 8.57 -14.37 -7.52
C PRO A 68 8.48 -13.49 -8.78
N ILE A 69 9.00 -14.00 -9.90
CA ILE A 69 8.86 -13.32 -11.18
C ILE A 69 7.36 -13.29 -11.50
N PRO A 70 6.75 -12.11 -11.71
CA PRO A 70 5.33 -12.03 -12.02
C PRO A 70 5.07 -12.79 -13.33
N PRO A 71 3.98 -13.55 -13.42
CA PRO A 71 3.65 -14.24 -14.65
C PRO A 71 3.47 -13.21 -15.79
N GLN A 72 4.05 -13.52 -16.96
CA GLN A 72 3.85 -12.73 -18.18
C GLN A 72 2.44 -12.98 -18.72
N GLN A 73 1.47 -12.38 -18.05
CA GLN A 73 0.05 -12.44 -18.39
C GLN A 73 -0.49 -11.01 -18.38
N ASP A 74 -1.57 -10.75 -19.12
CA ASP A 74 -2.24 -9.44 -19.24
C ASP A 74 -2.85 -8.89 -17.92
N MET A 75 -2.31 -9.30 -16.77
CA MET A 75 -2.72 -8.92 -15.42
C MET A 75 -1.65 -8.09 -14.70
N VAL A 76 -0.36 -8.32 -15.00
CA VAL A 76 0.76 -7.59 -14.38
C VAL A 76 1.76 -7.18 -15.43
N PHE A 77 2.23 -5.94 -15.32
CA PHE A 77 3.24 -5.38 -16.19
C PHE A 77 4.33 -4.68 -15.37
N GLN A 78 5.60 -4.95 -15.71
CA GLN A 78 6.73 -4.24 -15.13
C GLN A 78 7.04 -3.01 -15.99
N LEU A 79 6.96 -1.83 -15.38
CA LEU A 79 7.28 -0.56 -16.00
C LEU A 79 8.78 -0.45 -16.29
N SER A 80 9.16 0.47 -17.18
CA SER A 80 10.57 0.71 -17.56
C SER A 80 11.46 1.12 -16.38
N ASN A 81 10.89 1.72 -15.34
CA ASN A 81 11.59 2.09 -14.12
C ASN A 81 11.69 0.94 -13.08
N GLY A 82 11.13 -0.25 -13.39
CA GLY A 82 11.13 -1.42 -12.53
C GLY A 82 9.90 -1.59 -11.64
N SER A 83 8.99 -0.62 -11.57
CA SER A 83 7.77 -0.70 -10.76
C SER A 83 6.77 -1.69 -11.36
N MET A 84 5.96 -2.36 -10.53
CA MET A 84 4.92 -3.29 -11.00
C MET A 84 3.56 -2.63 -11.04
N MET A 85 2.89 -2.73 -12.18
CA MET A 85 1.53 -2.29 -12.39
C MET A 85 0.60 -3.50 -12.54
N PHE A 86 -0.44 -3.55 -11.73
CA PHE A 86 -1.51 -4.54 -11.79
C PHE A 86 -2.71 -3.93 -12.52
N TYR A 87 -3.13 -4.57 -13.61
CA TYR A 87 -4.29 -4.12 -14.37
C TYR A 87 -5.60 -4.42 -13.62
N PRO A 88 -6.67 -3.64 -13.89
CA PRO A 88 -8.02 -4.03 -13.51
C PRO A 88 -8.37 -5.43 -14.02
N PHE A 89 -9.08 -6.21 -13.21
CA PHE A 89 -9.39 -7.61 -13.48
C PHE A 89 -10.86 -7.94 -13.15
N THR A 90 -11.41 -8.94 -13.82
CA THR A 90 -12.73 -9.49 -13.47
C THR A 90 -12.58 -10.61 -12.44
N ALA A 91 -13.68 -10.99 -11.78
CA ALA A 91 -13.67 -12.07 -10.79
C ALA A 91 -13.10 -13.38 -11.37
N GLU A 92 -13.36 -13.67 -12.65
CA GLU A 92 -12.91 -14.88 -13.35
C GLU A 92 -11.40 -14.86 -13.66
N LYS A 93 -10.83 -13.67 -13.81
CA LYS A 93 -9.39 -13.46 -14.02
C LYS A 93 -8.62 -13.37 -12.70
N TYR A 94 -9.28 -13.42 -11.55
CA TYR A 94 -8.59 -13.46 -10.27
C TYR A 94 -7.70 -14.71 -10.17
N ARG A 95 -6.45 -14.48 -9.77
CA ARG A 95 -5.41 -15.51 -9.63
C ARG A 95 -4.66 -15.25 -8.33
N HIS A 96 -4.56 -16.26 -7.47
CA HIS A 96 -3.93 -16.10 -6.15
C HIS A 96 -2.43 -15.83 -6.31
N GLU A 97 -1.78 -16.49 -7.26
CA GLU A 97 -0.36 -16.31 -7.58
C GLU A 97 0.00 -14.89 -8.07
N VAL A 98 -1.00 -14.10 -8.48
CA VAL A 98 -0.84 -12.70 -8.90
C VAL A 98 -1.35 -11.73 -7.84
N HIS A 99 -2.58 -11.92 -7.39
CA HIS A 99 -3.34 -10.95 -6.62
C HIS A 99 -3.35 -11.23 -5.11
N ALA A 100 -2.84 -12.37 -4.65
CA ALA A 100 -2.77 -12.74 -3.24
C ALA A 100 -1.45 -13.47 -2.96
N THR A 101 -0.35 -12.77 -3.22
CA THR A 101 1.01 -13.31 -3.12
C THR A 101 1.93 -12.30 -2.43
N VAL A 102 3.11 -12.76 -2.04
CA VAL A 102 4.15 -11.94 -1.44
C VAL A 102 5.24 -11.72 -2.46
N TYR A 103 5.43 -10.47 -2.86
CA TYR A 103 6.52 -10.07 -3.76
C TYR A 103 7.67 -9.44 -2.97
N ARG A 104 8.85 -9.47 -3.58
CA ARG A 104 10.04 -8.79 -3.08
C ARG A 104 10.78 -8.14 -4.23
N CYS A 105 11.08 -6.86 -4.09
CA CYS A 105 11.86 -6.12 -5.05
C CYS A 105 13.35 -6.28 -4.74
N LYS A 106 14.15 -6.46 -5.79
CA LYS A 106 15.59 -6.60 -5.73
C LYS A 106 16.22 -5.59 -6.69
N LEU A 107 17.09 -4.74 -6.17
CA LEU A 107 17.94 -3.87 -6.98
C LEU A 107 19.32 -4.49 -7.11
N ARG A 108 19.80 -4.63 -8.33
CA ARG A 108 21.09 -5.27 -8.62
C ARG A 108 21.93 -4.42 -9.56
N ASN A 109 23.17 -4.17 -9.19
CA ASN A 109 24.19 -3.68 -10.11
C ASN A 109 25.49 -4.49 -9.94
N LEU A 110 26.56 -4.07 -10.61
CA LEU A 110 27.85 -4.78 -10.53
C LEU A 110 28.54 -4.70 -9.15
N VAL A 111 28.18 -3.71 -8.34
CA VAL A 111 28.76 -3.49 -7.01
C VAL A 111 28.07 -4.36 -5.96
N GLY A 112 26.77 -4.56 -6.08
CA GLY A 112 26.03 -5.37 -5.13
C GLY A 112 24.54 -5.51 -5.42
N THR A 113 23.82 -5.98 -4.41
CA THR A 113 22.38 -6.22 -4.46
C THR A 113 21.75 -5.78 -3.15
N VAL A 114 20.63 -5.07 -3.22
CA VAL A 114 19.78 -4.76 -2.06
C VAL A 114 18.37 -5.29 -2.29
N LEU A 115 17.76 -5.78 -1.22
CA LEU A 115 16.42 -6.35 -1.23
C LEU A 115 15.48 -5.45 -0.43
N SER A 116 14.27 -5.25 -0.94
CA SER A 116 13.21 -4.59 -0.19
C SER A 116 12.72 -5.48 0.95
N ARG A 117 11.89 -4.92 1.82
CA ARG A 117 10.93 -5.69 2.63
C ARG A 117 9.97 -6.52 1.77
N GLU A 118 9.37 -7.52 2.38
CA GLU A 118 8.31 -8.33 1.76
C GLU A 118 7.04 -7.50 1.55
N VAL A 119 6.47 -7.60 0.36
CA VAL A 119 5.30 -6.83 -0.09
C VAL A 119 4.11 -7.78 -0.17
N HIS A 120 3.22 -7.70 0.81
CA HIS A 120 2.00 -8.47 0.85
C HIS A 120 0.98 -7.83 -0.09
N VAL A 121 0.76 -8.45 -1.24
CA VAL A 121 -0.19 -7.97 -2.25
C VAL A 121 -1.55 -8.62 -2.05
N ARG A 122 -2.59 -7.80 -2.00
CA ARG A 122 -3.98 -8.25 -1.91
C ARG A 122 -4.89 -7.44 -2.83
N GLY A 123 -5.10 -7.97 -4.04
CA GLY A 123 -6.17 -7.54 -4.93
C GLY A 123 -7.52 -8.08 -4.42
N VAL A 124 -8.52 -7.21 -4.37
CA VAL A 124 -9.85 -7.53 -3.84
C VAL A 124 -10.89 -7.37 -4.93
N VAL A 125 -11.63 -8.45 -5.19
CA VAL A 125 -12.79 -8.41 -6.09
C VAL A 125 -13.89 -7.63 -5.40
N ASN A 126 -14.30 -6.51 -5.99
CA ASN A 126 -15.41 -5.73 -5.49
C ASN A 126 -16.72 -6.49 -5.71
N GLN A 127 -17.36 -6.87 -4.61
CA GLN A 127 -18.66 -7.53 -4.62
C GLN A 127 -19.69 -6.64 -3.95
N LYS A 128 -20.92 -6.70 -4.45
CA LYS A 128 -22.04 -6.03 -3.77
C LYS A 128 -22.23 -6.67 -2.39
N TYR A 129 -22.42 -5.83 -1.39
CA TYR A 129 -22.71 -6.23 -0.03
C TYR A 129 -23.93 -5.47 0.48
N THR A 130 -24.66 -6.10 1.38
CA THR A 130 -25.78 -5.47 2.10
C THR A 130 -25.50 -5.53 3.57
N VAL A 131 -25.64 -4.40 4.24
CA VAL A 131 -25.52 -4.31 5.70
C VAL A 131 -26.88 -4.48 6.35
N GLN A 132 -26.90 -5.01 7.56
CA GLN A 132 -28.12 -5.18 8.35
C GLN A 132 -27.93 -4.56 9.73
N VAL A 133 -29.03 -4.12 10.31
CA VAL A 133 -29.10 -3.71 11.71
C VAL A 133 -30.17 -4.59 12.34
N HIS A 134 -29.83 -5.28 13.41
CA HIS A 134 -30.79 -6.10 14.15
C HIS A 134 -31.44 -5.29 15.26
N ASP A 135 -32.65 -5.69 15.62
CA ASP A 135 -33.35 -5.13 16.76
C ASP A 135 -32.60 -5.46 18.05
N GLU A 136 -32.35 -4.43 18.86
CA GLU A 136 -31.69 -4.57 20.15
C GLU A 136 -32.70 -4.34 21.27
N TYR A 137 -32.72 -5.27 22.22
CA TYR A 137 -33.66 -5.26 23.34
C TYR A 137 -32.95 -4.80 24.60
N VAL A 138 -33.37 -3.65 25.14
CA VAL A 138 -32.75 -3.01 26.29
C VAL A 138 -33.80 -2.57 27.30
N MET A 139 -33.48 -2.66 28.59
CA MET A 139 -34.33 -2.10 29.65
C MET A 139 -34.25 -0.57 29.64
N THR A 140 -35.40 0.09 29.84
CA THR A 140 -35.45 1.56 29.97
C THR A 140 -34.43 2.05 31.01
N GLY A 141 -33.65 3.07 30.65
CA GLY A 141 -32.59 3.61 31.51
C GLY A 141 -31.20 3.10 31.19
N ASN A 142 -31.07 1.92 30.57
CA ASN A 142 -29.77 1.37 30.18
C ASN A 142 -29.29 1.97 28.86
N THR A 143 -28.02 1.73 28.53
CA THR A 143 -27.44 2.10 27.23
C THR A 143 -27.74 1.01 26.21
N ALA A 144 -28.33 1.39 25.07
CA ALA A 144 -28.48 0.51 23.91
C ALA A 144 -27.22 0.60 23.03
N VAL A 145 -26.81 -0.51 22.42
CA VAL A 145 -25.69 -0.56 21.48
C VAL A 145 -26.16 -1.16 20.17
N LEU A 146 -26.32 -0.33 19.14
CA LEU A 146 -26.67 -0.79 17.80
C LEU A 146 -25.41 -1.11 17.00
N LYS A 147 -25.44 -2.26 16.32
CA LYS A 147 -24.32 -2.76 15.51
C LYS A 147 -24.72 -2.85 14.04
N CYS A 148 -23.87 -2.30 13.19
CA CYS A 148 -23.99 -2.46 11.75
C CYS A 148 -23.37 -3.81 11.35
N GLN A 149 -24.20 -4.78 11.01
CA GLN A 149 -23.77 -6.11 10.58
C GLN A 149 -23.25 -6.06 9.16
N VAL A 150 -21.93 -5.94 9.04
CA VAL A 150 -21.21 -6.06 7.77
C VAL A 150 -20.86 -7.54 7.56
N PRO A 151 -21.12 -8.10 6.37
CA PRO A 151 -20.71 -9.47 6.06
C PRO A 151 -19.21 -9.69 6.28
N SER A 152 -18.83 -10.83 6.86
CA SER A 152 -17.45 -11.11 7.29
C SER A 152 -16.41 -11.04 6.17
N TYR A 153 -16.79 -11.35 4.93
CA TYR A 153 -15.89 -11.26 3.77
C TYR A 153 -15.56 -9.80 3.36
N MET A 154 -16.32 -8.82 3.86
CA MET A 154 -16.11 -7.38 3.61
C MET A 154 -15.70 -6.58 4.85
N SER A 155 -15.71 -7.18 6.04
CA SER A 155 -15.53 -6.44 7.31
C SER A 155 -14.17 -5.75 7.44
N GLU A 156 -13.14 -6.18 6.72
CA GLU A 156 -11.81 -5.55 6.69
C GLU A 156 -11.74 -4.32 5.74
N PHE A 157 -12.69 -4.20 4.81
CA PHE A 157 -12.69 -3.15 3.78
C PHE A 157 -13.80 -2.12 3.98
N VAL A 158 -14.84 -2.48 4.71
CA VAL A 158 -16.02 -1.64 4.93
C VAL A 158 -15.96 -1.01 6.30
N MET A 159 -16.13 0.31 6.35
CA MET A 159 -16.19 1.08 7.60
C MET A 159 -17.54 1.80 7.72
N VAL A 160 -18.05 1.88 8.93
CA VAL A 160 -19.25 2.69 9.24
C VAL A 160 -18.83 4.15 9.31
N THR A 161 -19.48 5.00 8.51
CA THR A 161 -19.20 6.43 8.40
C THR A 161 -20.19 7.28 9.19
N ALA A 162 -21.43 6.81 9.33
CA ALA A 162 -22.47 7.47 10.08
C ALA A 162 -23.60 6.50 10.41
N TRP A 163 -24.41 6.87 11.40
CA TRP A 163 -25.75 6.33 11.60
C TRP A 163 -26.80 7.36 11.17
N VAL A 164 -27.91 6.89 10.62
CA VAL A 164 -28.98 7.71 10.08
C VAL A 164 -30.29 7.29 10.73
N GLN A 165 -30.93 8.24 11.40
CA GLN A 165 -32.28 8.06 11.92
C GLN A 165 -33.31 8.21 10.79
N ASP A 166 -34.46 7.59 10.93
CA ASP A 166 -35.64 7.78 10.08
C ASP A 166 -36.06 9.25 9.88
N THR A 167 -35.82 10.10 10.88
CA THR A 167 -36.01 11.56 10.81
C THR A 167 -35.06 12.28 9.84
N GLY A 168 -34.05 11.59 9.30
CA GLY A 168 -32.99 12.18 8.47
C GLY A 168 -31.81 12.74 9.26
N MET A 169 -31.79 12.60 10.59
CA MET A 169 -30.64 13.03 11.40
C MET A 169 -29.44 12.09 11.20
N HIS A 170 -28.28 12.68 10.88
CA HIS A 170 -27.01 11.98 10.74
C HIS A 170 -26.18 12.06 12.03
N LEU A 171 -25.74 10.91 12.51
CA LEU A 171 -24.90 10.74 13.68
C LEU A 171 -23.50 10.33 13.22
N TYR A 172 -22.51 11.16 13.44
CA TYR A 172 -21.14 10.93 12.98
C TYR A 172 -20.22 10.48 14.12
N PRO A 173 -19.14 9.74 13.83
CA PRO A 173 -18.08 9.46 14.80
C PRO A 173 -17.58 10.75 15.45
N ASN A 174 -17.26 10.69 16.75
CA ASN A 174 -16.77 11.83 17.56
C ASN A 174 -17.75 13.00 17.69
N THR A 175 -19.02 12.83 17.33
CA THR A 175 -20.08 13.78 17.68
C THR A 175 -20.86 13.23 18.86
N ASP A 176 -20.86 13.97 19.97
CA ASP A 176 -21.76 13.71 21.08
C ASP A 176 -22.96 14.65 20.95
N ILE A 177 -24.12 14.10 20.59
CA ILE A 177 -25.34 14.88 20.47
C ILE A 177 -26.05 14.85 21.81
N GLY A 178 -25.74 15.84 22.64
CA GLY A 178 -26.40 16.10 23.91
C GLY A 178 -26.24 14.99 24.95
N GLY A 179 -25.15 14.21 24.89
CA GLY A 179 -24.90 13.05 25.77
C GLY A 179 -25.75 11.83 25.44
N LYS A 180 -26.66 11.94 24.45
CA LYS A 180 -27.66 10.91 24.14
C LYS A 180 -27.14 9.88 23.14
N TYR A 181 -26.49 10.34 22.07
CA TYR A 181 -26.03 9.52 20.96
C TYR A 181 -24.52 9.64 20.83
N THR A 182 -23.82 8.51 20.77
CA THR A 182 -22.37 8.47 20.57
C THR A 182 -22.02 7.39 19.56
N VAL A 183 -21.30 7.75 18.49
CA VAL A 183 -20.78 6.78 17.52
C VAL A 183 -19.31 6.52 17.82
N LEU A 184 -18.97 5.26 18.12
CA LEU A 184 -17.61 4.85 18.45
C LEU A 184 -16.75 4.66 17.19
N SER A 185 -15.43 4.62 17.37
CA SER A 185 -14.46 4.39 16.29
C SER A 185 -14.59 3.01 15.63
N ASN A 186 -15.20 2.03 16.31
CA ASN A 186 -15.53 0.72 15.76
C ASN A 186 -16.83 0.72 14.92
N GLY A 187 -17.53 1.86 14.83
CA GLY A 187 -18.77 2.01 14.05
C GLY A 187 -20.06 1.70 14.81
N GLU A 188 -20.00 1.31 16.08
CA GLU A 188 -21.19 1.05 16.91
C GLU A 188 -21.85 2.37 17.35
N LEU A 189 -23.18 2.37 17.44
CA LEU A 189 -23.96 3.50 17.96
C LEU A 189 -24.44 3.20 19.38
N TYR A 190 -24.05 4.07 20.31
CA TYR A 190 -24.44 4.02 21.70
C TYR A 190 -25.58 5.02 21.93
N ILE A 191 -26.67 4.54 22.52
CA ILE A 191 -27.84 5.34 22.90
C ILE A 191 -27.93 5.32 24.42
N ASN A 192 -27.48 6.39 25.06
CA ASN A 192 -27.47 6.49 26.52
C ASN A 192 -28.88 6.69 27.06
N ASN A 193 -29.18 6.11 28.24
CA ASN A 193 -30.49 6.24 28.90
C ASN A 193 -31.66 5.97 27.93
N ALA A 194 -31.65 4.80 27.29
CA ALA A 194 -32.62 4.41 26.28
C ALA A 194 -34.04 4.43 26.86
N GLY A 195 -34.99 4.96 26.10
CA GLY A 195 -36.39 5.05 26.50
C GLY A 195 -37.36 4.82 25.35
N PRO A 196 -38.68 4.89 25.61
CA PRO A 196 -39.70 4.60 24.59
C PRO A 196 -39.58 5.44 23.32
N ASN A 197 -39.17 6.72 23.45
CA ASN A 197 -38.97 7.61 22.32
C ASN A 197 -37.86 7.14 21.36
N ASP A 198 -36.84 6.43 21.86
CA ASP A 198 -35.77 5.89 21.02
C ASP A 198 -36.23 4.63 20.30
N ALA A 199 -37.14 3.85 20.90
CA ALA A 199 -37.69 2.63 20.33
C ALA A 199 -38.66 2.88 19.17
N TYR A 200 -39.29 4.06 19.12
CA TYR A 200 -40.12 4.47 17.98
C TYR A 200 -39.32 4.93 16.75
N LYS A 201 -37.99 5.06 16.88
CA LYS A 201 -37.12 5.47 15.78
C LYS A 201 -36.47 4.27 15.12
N SER A 202 -36.32 4.33 13.79
CA SER A 202 -35.47 3.41 13.04
C SER A 202 -34.07 3.99 12.85
N TYR A 203 -33.05 3.12 12.94
CA TYR A 203 -31.64 3.47 12.79
C TYR A 203 -31.04 2.63 11.67
N THR A 204 -30.38 3.30 10.73
CA THR A 204 -29.66 2.64 9.63
C THR A 204 -28.20 3.08 9.66
N CYS A 205 -27.28 2.20 9.29
CA CYS A 205 -25.87 2.54 9.19
C CYS A 205 -25.50 2.89 7.75
N ARG A 206 -24.67 3.92 7.58
CA ARG A 206 -24.04 4.28 6.31
C ARG A 206 -22.61 3.77 6.32
N THR A 207 -22.28 2.94 5.34
CA THR A 207 -20.94 2.37 5.20
C THR A 207 -20.22 2.89 3.96
N VAL A 208 -18.90 2.78 3.95
CA VAL A 208 -18.07 2.99 2.76
C VAL A 208 -17.01 1.90 2.67
N ASN A 209 -16.75 1.41 1.47
CA ASN A 209 -15.63 0.53 1.18
C ASN A 209 -14.38 1.38 0.93
N ARG A 210 -13.35 1.22 1.77
CA ARG A 210 -12.11 2.00 1.70
C ARG A 210 -11.30 1.77 0.43
N LEU A 211 -11.52 0.67 -0.28
CA LEU A 211 -10.81 0.36 -1.53
C LEU A 211 -11.46 1.00 -2.76
N THR A 212 -12.77 1.19 -2.75
CA THR A 212 -13.52 1.74 -3.90
C THR A 212 -14.06 3.14 -3.65
N GLY A 213 -14.11 3.59 -2.40
CA GLY A 213 -14.74 4.85 -2.00
C GLY A 213 -16.26 4.83 -2.10
N THR A 214 -16.89 3.65 -2.24
CA THR A 214 -18.33 3.47 -2.41
C THR A 214 -18.99 2.82 -1.21
#